data_AF-R6EZG0-F1
#
_entry.id   AF-R6EZG0-F1
#
_cell.length_a   1.000
_cell.length_b   1.000
_cell.length_c   1.000
_cell.angle_alpha   90.00
_cell.angle_beta   90.00
_cell.angle_gamma   90.00
#
_symmetry.space_group_name_H-M   'P 1'
#
loop_
_entity.id
_entity.type
_entity.pdbx_description
1 polymer ?
#
loop_
_entity_poly.entity_id
_entity_poly.type
_entity_poly.pdbx_seq_one_letter_code
_entity_poly.pdbx_strand_id
1 'polypeptide(L)'
;MALASCAKTDDDMAQKMLTRINSLYESGNYRATLDSITVLRDRYPAAIEARKAALVVWQNASLKMAQADVAQTDILLQQTIAKIASTTDRYERNLLGVKRDSLQARYDAMCGVVKMIRMRQKQEQKQ
;
A
#
# COMPACT_ATOMS: atom_id res chain seq x y z
N MET A 1 -31.58 10.71 -39.77
CA MET A 1 -30.76 11.32 -38.69
C MET A 1 -31.27 10.80 -37.37
N ALA A 2 -30.62 9.79 -36.79
CA ALA A 2 -30.83 9.40 -35.40
C ALA A 2 -29.69 10.02 -34.58
N LEU A 3 -30.01 11.03 -33.77
CA LEU A 3 -29.07 11.61 -32.82
C LEU A 3 -28.87 10.59 -31.70
N ALA A 4 -27.88 9.72 -31.85
CA ALA A 4 -27.38 8.90 -30.76
C ALA A 4 -26.73 9.84 -29.73
N SER A 5 -27.45 10.18 -28.66
CA SER A 5 -26.82 10.78 -27.50
C SER A 5 -25.85 9.74 -26.94
N CYS A 6 -24.54 9.95 -27.06
CA CYS A 6 -23.51 9.15 -26.38
C CYS A 6 -23.66 9.31 -24.86
N ALA A 7 -24.58 8.56 -24.25
CA ALA A 7 -24.47 8.24 -22.85
C ALA A 7 -23.23 7.35 -22.71
N LYS A 8 -22.20 7.85 -22.03
CA LYS A 8 -21.00 7.05 -21.70
C LYS A 8 -21.45 5.84 -20.90
N THR A 9 -21.00 4.66 -21.29
CA THR A 9 -21.33 3.43 -20.56
C THR A 9 -20.61 3.42 -19.20
N ASP A 10 -21.08 2.59 -18.27
CA ASP A 10 -20.40 2.40 -16.99
C ASP A 10 -18.95 1.91 -17.19
N ASP A 11 -18.70 1.13 -18.23
CA ASP A 11 -17.35 0.69 -18.61
C ASP A 11 -16.46 1.86 -19.06
N ASP A 12 -16.98 2.81 -19.84
CA ASP A 12 -16.23 4.01 -20.25
C ASP A 12 -15.84 4.87 -19.03
N MET A 13 -16.73 4.96 -18.04
CA MET A 13 -16.48 5.73 -16.81
C MET A 13 -15.51 5.00 -15.88
N ALA A 14 -15.65 3.67 -15.75
CA ALA A 14 -14.72 2.83 -15.01
C ALA A 14 -13.30 2.92 -15.61
N GLN A 15 -13.18 2.94 -16.95
CA GLN A 15 -11.88 3.04 -17.61
C GLN A 15 -11.21 4.41 -17.35
N LYS A 16 -11.96 5.51 -17.38
CA LYS A 16 -11.42 6.83 -17.00
C LYS A 16 -10.95 6.88 -15.56
N MET A 17 -11.71 6.25 -14.67
CA MET A 17 -11.33 6.13 -13.27
C MET A 17 -10.07 5.28 -13.09
N LEU A 18 -9.91 4.20 -13.86
CA LEU A 18 -8.68 3.41 -13.90
C LEU A 18 -7.48 4.23 -14.40
N THR A 19 -7.65 5.05 -15.44
CA THR A 19 -6.59 5.98 -15.88
C THR A 19 -6.16 6.92 -14.76
N ARG A 20 -7.12 7.45 -13.98
CA ARG A 20 -6.80 8.28 -12.81
C ARG A 20 -6.08 7.49 -11.72
N ILE A 21 -6.49 6.26 -11.46
CA ILE A 21 -5.82 5.34 -10.52
C ILE A 21 -4.35 5.13 -10.92
N ASN A 22 -4.08 4.86 -12.21
CA ASN A 22 -2.71 4.68 -12.71
C ASN A 22 -1.87 5.94 -12.53
N SER A 23 -2.41 7.12 -12.84
CA SER A 23 -1.73 8.39 -12.63
C SER A 23 -1.38 8.65 -11.15
N LEU A 24 -2.29 8.32 -10.22
CA LEU A 24 -2.02 8.42 -8.78
C LEU A 24 -0.93 7.45 -8.32
N TYR A 25 -0.92 6.24 -8.88
CA TYR A 25 0.10 5.24 -8.59
C TYR A 25 1.48 5.68 -9.08
N GLU A 26 1.56 6.16 -10.32
CA GLU A 26 2.80 6.67 -10.93
C GLU A 26 3.35 7.89 -10.18
N SER A 27 2.47 8.75 -9.65
CA SER A 27 2.89 9.88 -8.81
C SER A 27 3.29 9.47 -7.38
N GLY A 28 3.33 8.17 -7.06
CA GLY A 28 3.67 7.66 -5.73
C GLY A 28 2.59 7.89 -4.66
N ASN A 29 1.39 8.36 -5.03
CA ASN A 29 0.31 8.61 -4.08
C ASN A 29 -0.47 7.30 -3.83
N TYR A 30 0.21 6.36 -3.18
CA TYR A 30 -0.32 5.01 -2.98
C TYR A 30 -1.59 4.97 -2.14
N ARG A 31 -1.73 5.85 -1.14
CA ARG A 31 -2.96 5.90 -0.33
C ARG A 31 -4.17 6.32 -1.15
N ALA A 32 -4.07 7.43 -1.90
CA ALA A 32 -5.15 7.87 -2.78
C ALA A 32 -5.43 6.86 -3.90
N THR A 33 -4.40 6.13 -4.35
CA THR A 33 -4.56 5.01 -5.31
C THR A 33 -5.47 3.93 -4.72
N LEU A 34 -5.18 3.44 -3.51
CA LEU A 34 -5.98 2.39 -2.84
C LEU A 34 -7.41 2.84 -2.55
N ASP A 35 -7.60 4.08 -2.09
CA ASP A 35 -8.92 4.66 -1.85
C ASP A 35 -9.72 4.74 -3.15
N SER A 36 -9.09 5.19 -4.24
CA SER A 36 -9.72 5.27 -5.57
C SER A 36 -10.10 3.89 -6.10
N ILE A 37 -9.29 2.85 -5.87
CA ILE A 37 -9.62 1.48 -6.28
C ILE A 37 -10.83 0.94 -5.51
N THR A 38 -10.97 1.27 -4.22
CA THR A 38 -12.17 0.92 -3.44
C THR A 38 -13.41 1.54 -4.08
N VAL A 39 -13.36 2.83 -4.38
CA VAL A 39 -14.47 3.54 -5.03
C VAL A 39 -14.78 2.96 -6.43
N LEU A 40 -13.77 2.53 -7.20
CA LEU A 40 -13.97 1.90 -8.52
C LEU A 40 -14.79 0.61 -8.39
N ARG A 41 -14.44 -0.23 -7.41
CA ARG A 41 -15.12 -1.51 -7.16
C ARG A 41 -16.56 -1.31 -6.71
N ASP A 42 -16.82 -0.28 -5.92
CA ASP A 42 -18.15 0.02 -5.39
C ASP A 42 -19.07 0.63 -6.44
N ARG A 43 -18.55 1.56 -7.26
CA ARG A 43 -19.34 2.27 -8.28
C ARG A 43 -19.55 1.48 -9.56
N TYR A 44 -18.57 0.66 -9.96
CA TYR A 44 -18.61 -0.09 -11.22
C TYR A 44 -18.36 -1.59 -10.98
N PRO A 45 -19.25 -2.28 -10.23
CA PRO A 45 -19.05 -3.68 -9.90
C PRO A 45 -19.05 -4.60 -11.15
N ALA A 46 -19.77 -4.22 -12.21
CA ALA A 46 -19.83 -4.99 -13.46
C ALA A 46 -18.65 -4.75 -14.42
N ALA A 47 -17.82 -3.72 -14.20
CA ALA A 47 -16.67 -3.40 -15.04
C ALA A 47 -15.48 -4.34 -14.73
N ILE A 48 -15.63 -5.62 -15.07
CA ILE A 48 -14.72 -6.70 -14.67
C ILE A 48 -13.28 -6.45 -15.12
N GLU A 49 -13.08 -6.01 -16.35
CA GLU A 49 -11.73 -5.79 -16.90
C GLU A 49 -11.03 -4.61 -16.21
N ALA A 50 -11.75 -3.50 -15.95
CA ALA A 50 -11.22 -2.38 -15.18
C ALA A 50 -10.85 -2.80 -13.75
N ARG A 51 -11.68 -3.66 -13.12
CA ARG A 51 -11.41 -4.20 -11.78
C ARG A 51 -10.20 -5.13 -11.73
N LYS A 52 -10.01 -5.99 -12.75
CA LYS A 52 -8.83 -6.86 -12.87
C LYS A 52 -7.55 -6.01 -12.98
N ALA A 53 -7.56 -5.00 -13.86
CA ALA A 53 -6.42 -4.10 -14.00
C ALA A 53 -6.14 -3.32 -12.69
N ALA A 54 -7.19 -2.81 -12.03
CA ALA A 54 -7.06 -2.14 -10.75
C ALA A 54 -6.52 -3.05 -9.64
N LEU A 55 -6.83 -4.35 -9.65
CA LEU A 55 -6.30 -5.31 -8.68
C LEU A 55 -4.77 -5.40 -8.73
N VAL A 56 -4.19 -5.42 -9.93
CA VAL A 56 -2.72 -5.43 -10.10
C VAL A 56 -2.10 -4.16 -9.49
N VAL A 57 -2.70 -3.00 -9.75
CA VAL A 57 -2.27 -1.73 -9.16
C VAL A 57 -2.40 -1.74 -7.64
N TRP A 58 -3.51 -2.28 -7.11
CA TRP A 58 -3.75 -2.40 -5.67
C TRP A 58 -2.65 -3.21 -4.98
N GLN A 59 -2.26 -4.36 -5.56
CA GLN A 59 -1.21 -5.20 -5.00
C GLN A 59 0.15 -4.50 -5.00
N ASN A 60 0.49 -3.84 -6.10
CA ASN A 60 1.75 -3.12 -6.22
C ASN A 60 1.81 -1.91 -5.27
N ALA A 61 0.74 -1.13 -5.19
CA ALA A 61 0.63 0.00 -4.26
C ALA A 61 0.72 -0.48 -2.80
N SER A 62 0.02 -1.57 -2.44
CA SER A 62 0.08 -2.16 -1.10
C SER A 62 1.48 -2.65 -0.76
N LEU A 63 2.18 -3.28 -1.72
CA LEU A 63 3.57 -3.71 -1.54
C LEU A 63 4.50 -2.51 -1.30
N LYS A 64 4.34 -1.44 -2.08
CA LYS A 64 5.16 -0.22 -1.94
C LYS A 64 4.95 0.45 -0.59
N MET A 65 3.70 0.56 -0.13
CA MET A 65 3.40 1.10 1.21
C MET A 65 4.01 0.25 2.32
N ALA A 66 3.82 -1.08 2.25
CA ALA A 66 4.41 -1.98 3.25
C ALA A 66 5.94 -1.90 3.27
N GLN A 67 6.59 -1.78 2.11
CA GLN A 67 8.04 -1.58 2.03
C GLN A 67 8.50 -0.25 2.62
N ALA A 68 7.76 0.85 2.38
CA ALA A 68 8.05 2.15 2.96
C ALA A 68 7.90 2.12 4.49
N ASP A 69 6.87 1.46 5.00
CA ASP A 69 6.63 1.29 6.43
C ASP A 69 7.76 0.46 7.11
N VAL A 70 8.25 -0.60 6.46
CA VAL A 70 9.43 -1.36 6.92
C VAL A 70 10.64 -0.45 7.01
N ALA A 71 10.95 0.30 5.95
CA ALA A 71 12.12 1.17 5.91
C ALA A 71 12.06 2.27 6.98
N GLN A 72 10.91 2.91 7.13
CA GLN A 72 10.71 3.95 8.14
C GLN A 72 10.83 3.38 9.57
N THR A 73 10.29 2.19 9.80
CA THR A 73 10.36 1.54 11.12
C THR A 73 11.79 1.13 11.45
N ASP A 74 12.55 0.61 10.48
CA ASP A 74 13.97 0.27 10.66
C ASP A 74 14.81 1.51 11.00
N ILE A 75 14.63 2.63 10.29
CA ILE A 75 15.32 3.89 10.62
C ILE A 75 15.08 4.29 12.08
N LEU A 76 13.83 4.26 12.53
CA LEU A 76 13.47 4.61 13.92
C LEU A 76 14.04 3.62 14.93
N LEU A 77 14.08 2.33 14.58
CA LEU A 77 14.67 1.29 15.41
C LEU A 77 16.19 1.52 15.57
N GLN A 78 16.92 1.71 14.47
CA GLN A 78 18.35 1.99 14.49
C GLN A 78 18.68 3.27 15.28
N GLN A 79 17.91 4.34 15.08
CA GLN A 79 18.06 5.58 15.86
C GLN A 79 17.84 5.34 17.35
N THR A 80 16.85 4.52 17.72
CA THR A 80 16.56 4.19 19.13
C THR A 80 17.69 3.35 19.73
N ILE A 81 18.22 2.36 19.00
CA ILE A 81 19.36 1.55 19.41
C ILE A 81 20.59 2.43 19.65
N ALA A 82 20.89 3.33 18.72
CA ALA A 82 22.00 4.28 18.87
C ALA A 82 21.82 5.19 20.10
N LYS A 83 20.59 5.68 20.34
CA LYS A 83 20.29 6.50 21.51
C LYS A 83 20.51 5.73 22.82
N ILE A 84 20.02 4.49 22.92
CA ILE A 84 20.25 3.61 24.09
C ILE A 84 21.74 3.48 24.43
N ALA A 85 22.59 3.30 23.41
CA ALA A 85 24.03 3.15 23.60
C ALA A 85 24.68 4.42 24.17
N SER A 86 24.16 5.60 23.83
CA SER A 86 24.67 6.89 24.32
C SER A 86 24.06 7.37 25.64
N THR A 87 22.87 6.89 26.01
CA THR A 87 22.16 7.33 27.22
C THR A 87 22.81 6.73 28.47
N THR A 88 23.20 7.56 29.43
CA THR A 88 23.79 7.14 30.72
C THR A 88 22.74 6.89 31.79
N ASP A 89 21.67 7.71 31.82
CA ASP A 89 20.57 7.61 32.78
C ASP A 89 19.84 6.26 32.66
N ARG A 90 19.65 5.59 33.80
CA ARG A 90 19.06 4.23 33.83
C ARG A 90 17.58 4.25 33.49
N TYR A 91 16.85 5.26 33.97
CA TYR A 91 15.41 5.36 33.75
C TYR A 91 15.11 5.64 32.27
N GLU A 92 15.77 6.63 31.68
CA GLU A 92 15.64 6.94 30.25
C GLU A 92 16.05 5.75 29.39
N ARG A 93 17.15 5.06 29.73
CA ARG A 93 17.57 3.85 29.00
C ARG A 93 16.49 2.76 29.02
N ASN A 94 15.81 2.55 30.16
CA ASN A 94 14.73 1.56 30.27
C ASN A 94 13.53 1.94 29.38
N LEU A 95 13.13 3.22 29.37
CA LEU A 95 12.05 3.70 28.49
C LEU A 95 12.40 3.52 27.01
N LEU A 96 13.65 3.81 26.63
CA LEU A 96 14.12 3.58 25.28
C LEU A 96 14.15 2.09 24.92
N GLY A 97 14.47 1.20 25.89
CA GLY A 97 14.38 -0.25 25.73
C GLY A 97 12.97 -0.72 25.36
N VAL A 98 11.96 -0.25 26.08
CA VAL A 98 10.54 -0.54 25.76
C VAL A 98 10.18 -0.06 24.35
N LYS A 99 10.64 1.15 23.98
CA LYS A 99 10.42 1.70 22.63
C LYS A 99 11.09 0.85 21.55
N ARG A 100 12.34 0.42 21.77
CA ARG A 100 13.07 -0.47 20.84
C ARG A 100 12.30 -1.76 20.62
N ASP A 101 11.84 -2.41 21.69
CA ASP A 101 11.15 -3.70 21.58
C ASP A 101 9.81 -3.56 20.84
N SER A 102 9.10 -2.45 21.07
CA SER A 102 7.90 -2.11 20.30
C SER A 102 8.20 -1.90 18.80
N LEU A 103 9.28 -1.18 18.47
CA LEU A 103 9.71 -0.95 17.09
C LEU A 103 10.17 -2.24 16.41
N GLN A 104 10.89 -3.12 17.13
CA GLN A 104 11.31 -4.43 16.65
C GLN A 104 10.10 -5.30 16.30
N ALA A 105 9.13 -5.41 17.21
CA ALA A 105 7.90 -6.18 16.95
C ALA A 105 7.13 -5.64 15.73
N ARG A 106 7.06 -4.31 15.56
CA ARG A 106 6.45 -3.68 14.38
C ARG A 106 7.22 -4.00 13.09
N TYR A 107 8.55 -3.90 13.13
CA TYR A 107 9.41 -4.20 11.98
C TYR A 107 9.23 -5.66 11.51
N ASP A 108 9.24 -6.61 12.45
CA ASP A 108 9.09 -8.03 12.15
C ASP A 108 7.71 -8.34 11.55
N ALA A 109 6.65 -7.75 12.12
CA ALA A 109 5.31 -7.86 11.58
C ALA A 109 5.21 -7.33 10.14
N MET A 110 5.79 -6.16 9.86
CA MET A 110 5.76 -5.55 8.54
C MET A 110 6.58 -6.33 7.51
N CYS A 111 7.74 -6.88 7.91
CA CYS A 111 8.50 -7.81 7.08
C CYS A 111 7.66 -9.05 6.72
N GLY A 112 6.89 -9.57 7.68
CA GLY A 112 5.91 -10.63 7.46
C GLY A 112 4.85 -10.26 6.42
N VAL A 113 4.26 -9.05 6.52
CA VAL A 113 3.28 -8.55 5.55
C VAL A 113 3.87 -8.47 4.14
N VAL A 114 5.06 -7.89 3.97
CA VAL A 114 5.75 -7.82 2.67
C VAL A 114 5.98 -9.20 2.08
N LYS A 115 6.43 -10.16 2.92
CA LYS A 115 6.63 -11.56 2.51
C LYS A 115 5.32 -12.19 2.02
N MET A 116 4.22 -11.98 2.75
CA MET A 116 2.90 -12.52 2.38
C MET A 116 2.36 -11.91 1.09
N ILE A 117 2.52 -10.60 0.87
CA ILE A 117 2.12 -9.93 -0.38
C ILE A 117 2.90 -10.55 -1.56
N ARG A 118 4.23 -10.68 -1.44
CA ARG A 118 5.07 -11.29 -2.48
C ARG A 118 4.70 -12.76 -2.74
N MET A 119 4.37 -13.52 -1.71
CA MET A 119 3.92 -14.92 -1.85
C MET A 119 2.61 -15.01 -2.64
N ARG A 120 1.62 -14.16 -2.34
CA ARG A 120 0.34 -14.11 -3.06
C ARG A 120 0.53 -13.70 -4.53
N GLN A 121 1.32 -12.67 -4.80
CA GLN A 121 1.65 -12.26 -6.17
C GLN A 121 2.27 -13.39 -6.99
N LYS A 122 3.15 -14.21 -6.40
CA LYS A 122 3.73 -15.38 -7.06
C LYS A 122 2.73 -16.52 -7.31
N GLN A 123 1.71 -16.66 -6.48
CA GLN A 123 0.67 -17.69 -6.67
C GLN A 123 -0.25 -17.31 -7.83
N GLU A 124 -0.64 -16.05 -7.90
CA GLU A 124 -1.50 -15.53 -8.98
C GLU A 124 -0.80 -15.51 -10.34
N GLN A 125 0.52 -15.33 -10.38
CA GLN A 125 1.31 -15.43 -11.63
C GLN A 125 1.45 -16.87 -12.16
N LYS A 126 1.13 -17.89 -11.37
CA LYS A 126 1.23 -19.30 -11.74
C LYS A 126 -0.10 -19.92 -12.17
N GLN A 127 -1.21 -19.18 -12.04
CA GLN A 127 -2.55 -19.58 -12.48
C GLN A 127 -2.85 -18.96 -13.85
#